data_AF-A0A7Y5L0T9-F1
#
_entry.id   AF-A0A7Y5L0T9-F1
#
_cell.length_a   1.000
_cell.length_b   1.000
_cell.length_c   1.000
_cell.angle_alpha   90.00
_cell.angle_beta   90.00
_cell.angle_gamma   90.00
#
_symmetry.space_group_name_H-M   'P 1'
#
loop_
_entity.id
_entity.type
_entity.pdbx_description
1 polymer ?
#
loop_
_entity_poly.entity_id
_entity_poly.type
_entity_poly.pdbx_seq_one_letter_code
_entity_poly.pdbx_strand_id
1 'polypeptide(L)'
;MDNPFVCDAGVDKPGIVGSRWWNKALKESSSLHTRRSSLGTGLVVAGLVLLGGATVWAVASASSGDDDEETKEERRRSLELQKDYGWNFGVVSETVVFDVQYTQTYAREALARLEADLAPKDAANLKYYVPTLFQSPEAVPRLTLPDGDTTRVKPLAEALRPILTPTMRDSEKRGAAYAALVASADSRVVTIIDLVGPDAVAFAAGAAALLDPVFLFDNWPHPRGVVPAHLTLAAATYYQPKLAKAKEERRAGAPPMFVIERGRLNPYTDDASQFDNRYAAKLPASAVANTDKVLYVVPTQANVPEQDDLNAQFSDWVKAGVEVRAIAADAFFVGADKATFGTTPEANTSFFAHYPWKKPAPPLVPVPTNERTAAYRPVARPAAATSVDPATIGLAGVVIGVGTGLLLGSKLNRSGTWNRTYSSYGGG
;
A
#
# COMPACT_ATOMS: atom_id res chain seq x y z
N MET A 1 -20.04 -10.52 -51.07
CA MET A 1 -19.53 -10.08 -49.76
C MET A 1 -20.56 -10.56 -48.75
N ASP A 2 -20.27 -11.66 -48.09
CA ASP A 2 -21.25 -12.34 -47.24
C ASP A 2 -21.30 -11.69 -45.85
N ASN A 3 -22.51 -11.51 -45.32
CA ASN A 3 -22.75 -10.92 -44.02
C ASN A 3 -22.32 -11.91 -42.92
N PRO A 4 -21.38 -11.55 -42.00
CA PRO A 4 -20.86 -12.48 -40.99
C PRO A 4 -21.84 -12.77 -39.84
N PHE A 5 -22.98 -12.08 -39.81
CA PHE A 5 -24.01 -12.22 -38.79
C PHE A 5 -25.15 -13.10 -39.27
N VAL A 6 -25.41 -14.19 -38.54
CA VAL A 6 -26.55 -15.09 -38.79
C VAL A 6 -27.54 -14.93 -37.63
N CYS A 7 -28.83 -14.78 -37.96
CA CYS A 7 -29.91 -14.76 -36.96
C CYS A 7 -30.12 -16.19 -36.45
N ASP A 8 -29.86 -16.41 -35.15
CA ASP A 8 -29.87 -17.74 -34.54
C ASP A 8 -31.25 -18.10 -33.96
N ALA A 9 -32.02 -17.08 -33.54
CA ALA A 9 -33.42 -17.26 -33.16
C ALA A 9 -34.19 -15.93 -33.27
N GLY A 10 -35.41 -15.98 -33.82
CA GLY A 10 -36.38 -14.90 -33.80
C GLY A 10 -37.54 -15.27 -32.89
N VAL A 11 -37.94 -14.35 -32.00
CA VAL A 11 -39.21 -14.45 -31.27
C VAL A 11 -40.17 -13.44 -31.87
N ASP A 12 -41.26 -13.94 -32.44
CA ASP A 12 -42.38 -13.13 -32.92
C ASP A 12 -43.64 -13.52 -32.13
N LYS A 13 -43.94 -12.73 -31.10
CA LYS A 13 -45.17 -12.83 -30.30
C LYS A 13 -45.77 -11.43 -30.12
N PRO A 14 -47.10 -11.30 -29.94
CA PRO A 14 -47.73 -9.99 -29.74
C PRO A 14 -47.10 -9.27 -28.54
N GLY A 15 -46.41 -8.16 -28.80
CA GLY A 15 -45.76 -7.32 -27.78
C GLY A 15 -44.27 -7.55 -27.54
N ILE A 16 -43.63 -8.56 -28.15
CA ILE A 16 -42.16 -8.75 -28.10
C ILE A 16 -41.65 -9.18 -29.47
N VAL A 17 -40.87 -8.29 -30.11
CA VAL A 17 -40.05 -8.61 -31.28
C VAL A 17 -38.60 -8.48 -30.86
N GLY A 18 -37.84 -9.57 -30.96
CA GLY A 18 -36.42 -9.58 -30.64
C GLY A 18 -35.67 -10.67 -31.40
N SER A 19 -34.47 -10.33 -31.87
CA SER A 19 -33.60 -11.24 -32.63
C SER A 19 -32.24 -11.34 -31.95
N ARG A 20 -31.70 -12.56 -31.81
CA ARG A 20 -30.31 -12.78 -31.37
C ARG A 20 -29.43 -12.94 -32.61
N TRP A 21 -28.42 -12.07 -32.71
CA TRP A 21 -27.44 -12.07 -33.80
C TRP A 21 -26.08 -12.50 -33.27
N TRP A 22 -25.44 -13.46 -33.93
CA TRP A 22 -24.13 -13.99 -33.57
C TRP A 22 -23.14 -13.92 -34.74
N ASN A 23 -21.87 -13.69 -34.45
CA ASN A 23 -20.78 -13.59 -35.43
C ASN A 23 -20.07 -14.94 -35.62
N LYS A 24 -20.15 -15.50 -36.83
CA LYS A 24 -19.62 -16.84 -37.15
C LYS A 24 -18.08 -16.96 -37.04
N ALA A 25 -17.35 -15.84 -37.12
CA ALA A 25 -15.88 -15.83 -37.12
C ALA A 25 -15.25 -16.27 -35.78
N LEU A 26 -15.99 -16.21 -34.67
CA LEU A 26 -15.53 -16.67 -33.36
C LEU A 26 -15.49 -18.20 -33.23
N LYS A 27 -16.25 -18.94 -34.05
CA LYS A 27 -16.22 -20.41 -34.07
C LYS A 27 -15.00 -20.96 -34.80
N GLU A 28 -14.56 -20.29 -35.86
CA GLU A 28 -13.45 -20.76 -36.69
C GLU A 28 -12.09 -20.64 -35.98
N SER A 29 -11.88 -19.59 -35.16
CA SER A 29 -10.67 -19.43 -34.34
C SER A 29 -10.54 -20.46 -33.21
N SER A 30 -11.65 -21.02 -32.73
CA SER A 30 -11.68 -22.02 -31.64
C SER A 30 -11.33 -23.45 -32.10
N SER A 31 -11.35 -23.73 -33.40
CA SER A 31 -11.19 -25.09 -33.95
C SER A 31 -9.74 -25.55 -34.16
N LEU A 32 -8.75 -24.70 -33.89
CA LEU A 32 -7.34 -24.99 -34.22
C LEU A 32 -6.48 -25.54 -33.07
N HIS A 33 -7.02 -25.76 -31.86
CA HIS A 33 -6.21 -26.27 -30.73
C HIS A 33 -6.90 -27.38 -29.94
N THR A 34 -7.27 -28.47 -30.61
CA THR A 34 -7.73 -29.68 -29.91
C THR A 34 -7.09 -30.93 -30.49
N ARG A 35 -5.84 -31.25 -30.11
CA ARG A 35 -5.30 -32.62 -30.03
C ARG A 35 -4.10 -32.70 -29.06
N ARG A 36 -4.33 -33.05 -27.79
CA ARG A 36 -3.80 -34.30 -27.18
C ARG A 36 -4.28 -34.50 -25.75
N SER A 37 -4.53 -35.77 -25.48
CA SER A 37 -5.26 -36.41 -24.39
C SER A 37 -4.45 -36.62 -23.10
N SER A 38 -5.18 -36.57 -21.98
CA SER A 38 -5.16 -37.48 -20.81
C SER A 38 -3.81 -37.90 -20.17
N LEU A 39 -3.67 -37.54 -18.89
CA LEU A 39 -3.17 -38.31 -17.72
C LEU A 39 -3.27 -37.32 -16.54
N GLY A 40 -4.07 -37.54 -15.48
CA GLY A 40 -3.96 -38.64 -14.53
C GLY A 40 -3.17 -38.16 -13.30
N THR A 41 -3.87 -37.66 -12.27
CA THR A 41 -3.52 -37.61 -10.83
C THR A 41 -2.06 -37.29 -10.40
N GLY A 42 -1.85 -36.16 -9.71
CA GLY A 42 -0.69 -36.00 -8.80
C GLY A 42 -0.16 -34.56 -8.61
N LEU A 43 -0.22 -34.10 -7.36
CA LEU A 43 0.53 -33.03 -6.66
C LEU A 43 1.65 -32.23 -7.40
N VAL A 44 1.55 -30.90 -7.23
CA VAL A 44 2.59 -29.94 -6.75
C VAL A 44 3.85 -29.67 -7.60
N VAL A 45 4.06 -28.35 -7.80
CA VAL A 45 5.29 -27.61 -8.18
C VAL A 45 5.82 -27.74 -9.61
N ALA A 46 5.71 -26.62 -10.34
CA ALA A 46 6.65 -26.00 -11.29
C ALA A 46 5.81 -25.20 -12.32
N GLY A 47 5.93 -23.89 -12.46
CA GLY A 47 7.15 -23.21 -12.84
C GLY A 47 7.22 -23.13 -14.36
N LEU A 48 6.74 -22.05 -14.96
CA LEU A 48 7.10 -21.67 -16.32
C LEU A 48 7.38 -20.17 -16.39
N VAL A 49 8.68 -19.88 -16.31
CA VAL A 49 9.28 -18.62 -16.75
C VAL A 49 9.23 -18.62 -18.28
N LEU A 50 8.45 -17.71 -18.87
CA LEU A 50 8.66 -17.27 -20.24
C LEU A 50 8.80 -15.75 -20.24
N LEU A 51 9.94 -15.34 -20.77
CA LEU A 51 10.47 -14.01 -21.04
C LEU A 51 9.43 -12.88 -21.13
N GLY A 52 9.55 -11.90 -20.24
CA GLY A 52 8.89 -10.59 -20.38
C GLY A 52 7.68 -10.34 -19.49
N GLY A 53 7.81 -10.51 -18.18
CA GLY A 53 6.98 -9.80 -17.18
C GLY A 53 5.51 -10.21 -17.08
N ALA A 54 5.22 -11.34 -16.43
CA ALA A 54 3.99 -11.55 -15.65
C ALA A 54 4.11 -12.87 -14.84
N THR A 55 4.42 -12.79 -13.55
CA THR A 55 4.16 -13.92 -12.64
C THR A 55 2.93 -13.58 -11.81
N VAL A 56 1.75 -13.92 -12.35
CA VAL A 56 0.49 -13.87 -11.61
C VAL A 56 0.48 -15.07 -10.65
N TRP A 57 0.73 -14.82 -9.37
CA TRP A 57 0.48 -15.81 -8.32
C TRP A 57 -1.04 -15.91 -8.12
N ALA A 58 -1.64 -17.00 -8.58
CA ALA A 58 -3.05 -17.31 -8.33
C ALA A 58 -3.18 -18.07 -6.99
N VAL A 59 -4.09 -17.63 -6.13
CA VAL A 59 -4.54 -18.41 -4.96
C VAL A 59 -5.90 -18.99 -5.33
N ALA A 60 -5.96 -20.30 -5.57
CA ALA A 60 -7.20 -20.99 -5.89
C ALA A 60 -7.98 -21.30 -4.61
N SER A 61 -9.06 -20.57 -4.35
CA SER A 61 -10.09 -21.00 -3.39
C SER A 61 -10.98 -22.02 -4.10
N ALA A 62 -11.02 -23.26 -3.60
CA ALA A 62 -11.88 -24.31 -4.15
C ALA A 62 -13.35 -24.03 -3.78
N SER A 63 -14.13 -23.54 -4.74
CA SER A 63 -15.60 -23.58 -4.71
C SER A 63 -16.09 -24.78 -5.52
N SER A 64 -16.87 -25.66 -4.89
CA SER A 64 -17.54 -26.78 -5.55
C SER A 64 -18.78 -26.29 -6.29
N GLY A 65 -18.79 -26.35 -7.61
CA GLY A 65 -19.93 -26.04 -8.48
C GLY A 65 -19.81 -26.73 -9.84
N ASP A 66 -20.94 -27.19 -10.38
CA ASP A 66 -21.11 -28.09 -11.53
C ASP A 66 -20.50 -27.63 -12.87
N ASP A 67 -20.22 -28.60 -13.75
CA ASP A 67 -19.40 -28.59 -14.98
C ASP A 67 -19.87 -27.71 -16.19
N ASP A 68 -20.58 -26.59 -16.00
CA ASP A 68 -21.05 -25.73 -17.11
C ASP A 68 -20.63 -24.24 -17.02
N GLU A 69 -19.71 -23.86 -16.14
CA GLU A 69 -19.33 -22.44 -15.97
C GLU A 69 -18.36 -21.95 -17.07
N GLU A 70 -18.80 -20.99 -17.90
CA GLU A 70 -17.94 -20.27 -18.87
C GLU A 70 -16.97 -19.28 -18.19
N THR A 71 -17.18 -18.96 -16.91
CA THR A 71 -16.36 -18.03 -16.14
C THR A 71 -16.08 -18.55 -14.73
N LYS A 72 -14.96 -18.12 -14.13
CA LYS A 72 -14.56 -18.51 -12.78
C LYS A 72 -14.10 -17.29 -11.99
N GLU A 73 -14.41 -17.24 -10.70
CA GLU A 73 -13.84 -16.24 -9.78
C GLU A 73 -12.43 -16.65 -9.31
N GLU A 74 -11.50 -15.69 -9.34
CA GLU A 74 -10.15 -15.87 -8.82
C GLU A 74 -9.69 -14.65 -8.00
N ARG A 75 -8.71 -14.88 -7.13
CA ARG A 75 -8.00 -13.81 -6.42
C ARG A 75 -6.67 -13.53 -7.10
N ARG A 76 -6.43 -12.26 -7.42
CA ARG A 76 -5.15 -11.80 -7.97
C ARG A 76 -4.59 -10.64 -7.14
N ARG A 77 -3.27 -10.44 -7.21
CA ARG A 77 -2.59 -9.33 -6.53
C ARG A 77 -3.13 -8.00 -7.04
N SER A 78 -3.68 -7.19 -6.14
CA SER A 78 -4.33 -5.92 -6.45
C SER A 78 -3.38 -4.93 -7.12
N LEU A 79 -2.15 -4.82 -6.63
CA LEU A 79 -1.13 -3.94 -7.20
C LEU A 79 -0.80 -4.29 -8.66
N GLU A 80 -0.70 -5.58 -9.00
CA GLU A 80 -0.44 -5.99 -10.38
C GLU A 80 -1.65 -5.70 -11.28
N LEU A 81 -2.88 -5.93 -10.78
CA LEU A 81 -4.09 -5.52 -11.50
C LEU A 81 -4.13 -4.01 -11.75
N GLN A 82 -3.68 -3.19 -10.79
CA GLN A 82 -3.60 -1.74 -10.97
C GLN A 82 -2.54 -1.32 -12.00
N LYS A 83 -1.38 -1.99 -12.02
CA LYS A 83 -0.34 -1.75 -13.04
C LYS A 83 -0.80 -2.17 -14.43
N ASP A 84 -1.51 -3.28 -14.51
CA ASP A 84 -1.92 -3.85 -15.79
C ASP A 84 -3.13 -3.11 -16.35
N TYR A 85 -4.16 -2.83 -15.55
CA TYR A 85 -5.45 -2.32 -16.02
C TYR A 85 -5.80 -0.91 -15.53
N GLY A 86 -4.96 -0.30 -14.68
CA GLY A 86 -5.13 1.06 -14.19
C GLY A 86 -5.42 1.16 -12.69
N TRP A 87 -5.03 2.29 -12.11
CA TRP A 87 -5.12 2.55 -10.66
C TRP A 87 -6.56 2.50 -10.11
N ASN A 88 -7.57 2.70 -10.96
CA ASN A 88 -9.01 2.64 -10.67
C ASN A 88 -9.67 1.34 -11.18
N PHE A 89 -8.91 0.24 -11.27
CA PHE A 89 -9.36 -1.06 -11.76
C PHE A 89 -10.70 -1.51 -11.13
N GLY A 90 -11.70 -1.76 -11.97
CA GLY A 90 -13.03 -2.20 -11.55
C GLY A 90 -14.02 -1.08 -11.20
N VAL A 91 -13.56 0.17 -11.14
CA VAL A 91 -14.38 1.37 -10.87
C VAL A 91 -13.89 2.56 -11.70
N VAL A 92 -13.77 2.37 -13.01
CA VAL A 92 -13.14 3.32 -13.93
C VAL A 92 -13.79 4.71 -13.99
N SER A 93 -15.07 4.82 -13.60
CA SER A 93 -15.82 6.07 -13.50
C SER A 93 -15.57 6.85 -12.21
N GLU A 94 -14.89 6.27 -11.23
CA GLU A 94 -14.60 6.89 -9.94
C GLU A 94 -13.20 7.51 -9.90
N THR A 95 -13.04 8.53 -9.07
CA THR A 95 -11.76 9.18 -8.79
C THR A 95 -11.48 9.19 -7.30
N VAL A 96 -10.21 9.35 -6.93
CA VAL A 96 -9.81 9.60 -5.53
C VAL A 96 -10.35 10.95 -5.05
N VAL A 97 -10.71 11.00 -3.76
CA VAL A 97 -11.26 12.18 -3.10
C VAL A 97 -10.20 12.77 -2.17
N PHE A 98 -10.11 14.10 -2.12
CA PHE A 98 -9.19 14.80 -1.21
C PHE A 98 -10.02 15.67 -0.27
N ASP A 99 -10.11 15.25 0.99
CA ASP A 99 -10.99 15.89 1.99
C ASP A 99 -10.54 17.30 2.40
N VAL A 100 -9.27 17.62 2.18
CA VAL A 100 -8.66 18.89 2.60
C VAL A 100 -7.82 19.44 1.46
N GLN A 101 -8.23 20.56 0.88
CA GLN A 101 -7.45 21.28 -0.13
C GLN A 101 -6.67 22.43 0.52
N TYR A 102 -5.35 22.44 0.34
CA TYR A 102 -4.53 23.62 0.59
C TYR A 102 -3.65 23.88 -0.64
N THR A 103 -3.92 24.98 -1.32
CA THR A 103 -3.28 25.39 -2.56
C THR A 103 -2.00 26.19 -2.26
N GLN A 104 -0.86 25.49 -2.14
CA GLN A 104 0.37 26.07 -2.68
C GLN A 104 0.43 25.82 -4.19
N THR A 105 1.21 26.62 -4.90
CA THR A 105 1.48 26.43 -6.33
C THR A 105 1.93 24.99 -6.56
N TYR A 106 1.09 24.21 -7.22
CA TYR A 106 1.34 22.81 -7.53
C TYR A 106 2.16 22.73 -8.82
N ALA A 107 3.44 22.40 -8.68
CA ALA A 107 4.33 22.12 -9.80
C ALA A 107 4.12 20.67 -10.26
N ARG A 108 3.14 20.44 -11.14
CA ARG A 108 2.83 19.09 -11.66
C ARG A 108 4.06 18.47 -12.33
N GLU A 109 4.88 19.28 -12.98
CA GLU A 109 6.15 18.89 -13.60
C GLU A 109 7.15 18.29 -12.59
N ALA A 110 7.02 18.57 -11.30
CA ALA A 110 7.85 17.96 -10.27
C ALA A 110 7.50 16.48 -10.03
N LEU A 111 6.30 16.03 -10.36
CA LEU A 111 5.88 14.63 -10.15
C LEU A 111 6.77 13.64 -10.89
N ALA A 112 7.30 14.00 -12.06
CA ALA A 112 8.21 13.16 -12.83
C ALA A 112 9.51 12.84 -12.06
N ARG A 113 9.87 13.64 -11.05
CA ARG A 113 11.04 13.43 -10.19
C ARG A 113 10.68 12.90 -8.80
N LEU A 114 9.40 12.70 -8.49
CA LEU A 114 8.95 12.37 -7.14
C LEU A 114 9.68 11.14 -6.56
N GLU A 115 9.78 10.06 -7.35
CA GLU A 115 10.49 8.84 -6.95
C GLU A 115 11.97 9.13 -6.60
N ALA A 116 12.66 9.93 -7.42
CA ALA A 116 14.08 10.24 -7.23
C ALA A 116 14.32 11.24 -6.09
N ASP A 117 13.45 12.23 -5.96
CA ASP A 117 13.50 13.28 -4.94
C ASP A 117 13.28 12.69 -3.53
N LEU A 118 12.42 11.68 -3.42
CA LEU A 118 12.10 11.01 -2.15
C LEU A 118 12.98 9.79 -1.84
N ALA A 119 13.83 9.36 -2.77
CA ALA A 119 14.78 8.28 -2.51
C ALA A 119 15.79 8.69 -1.42
N PRO A 120 16.27 7.76 -0.59
CA PRO A 120 17.28 8.05 0.43
C PRO A 120 18.56 8.66 -0.17
N LYS A 121 19.29 9.43 0.63
CA LYS A 121 20.58 9.98 0.24
C LYS A 121 21.66 8.89 0.24
N ASP A 122 21.65 8.03 1.25
CA ASP A 122 22.67 7.01 1.41
C ASP A 122 22.42 5.85 0.44
N ALA A 123 23.41 5.56 -0.41
CA ALA A 123 23.34 4.46 -1.36
C ALA A 123 23.15 3.09 -0.67
N ALA A 124 23.63 2.94 0.57
CA ALA A 124 23.41 1.72 1.35
C ALA A 124 21.94 1.50 1.71
N ASN A 125 21.14 2.57 1.74
CA ASN A 125 19.71 2.53 2.03
C ASN A 125 18.84 2.39 0.77
N LEU A 126 19.36 2.70 -0.43
CA LEU A 126 18.60 2.62 -1.69
C LEU A 126 18.03 1.22 -1.95
N LYS A 127 18.75 0.15 -1.59
CA LYS A 127 18.26 -1.23 -1.75
C LYS A 127 17.04 -1.58 -0.90
N TYR A 128 16.73 -0.77 0.12
CA TYR A 128 15.56 -0.95 0.97
C TYR A 128 14.39 -0.07 0.56
N TYR A 129 14.64 0.94 -0.28
CA TYR A 129 13.61 1.87 -0.72
C TYR A 129 12.56 1.15 -1.56
N VAL A 130 11.27 1.34 -1.22
CA VAL A 130 10.14 0.81 -1.99
C VAL A 130 9.40 1.98 -2.63
N PRO A 131 9.69 2.31 -3.89
CA PRO A 131 9.14 3.49 -4.56
C PRO A 131 7.73 3.29 -5.12
N THR A 132 7.10 2.13 -4.90
CA THR A 132 5.85 1.71 -5.58
C THR A 132 4.78 2.81 -5.59
N LEU A 133 4.51 3.45 -4.45
CA LEU A 133 3.54 4.56 -4.38
C LEU A 133 3.93 5.75 -5.26
N PHE A 134 5.21 6.12 -5.29
CA PHE A 134 5.72 7.29 -6.01
C PHE A 134 5.82 7.08 -7.53
N GLN A 135 5.71 5.82 -7.98
CA GLN A 135 5.60 5.46 -9.39
C GLN A 135 4.18 5.58 -9.93
N SER A 136 3.16 5.67 -9.07
CA SER A 136 1.75 5.70 -9.46
C SER A 136 1.26 6.97 -10.19
N PRO A 137 1.81 8.20 -10.00
CA PRO A 137 1.23 9.40 -10.59
C PRO A 137 1.12 9.37 -12.12
N GLU A 138 2.22 9.02 -12.79
CA GLU A 138 2.32 9.03 -14.26
C GLU A 138 2.11 7.64 -14.86
N ALA A 139 1.73 6.66 -14.03
CA ALA A 139 1.51 5.30 -14.49
C ALA A 139 0.31 5.22 -15.45
N VAL A 140 0.50 4.51 -16.55
CA VAL A 140 -0.54 4.16 -17.51
C VAL A 140 -0.73 2.63 -17.52
N PRO A 141 -1.96 2.12 -17.73
CA PRO A 141 -2.21 0.70 -17.84
C PRO A 141 -1.35 0.04 -18.93
N ARG A 142 -0.84 -1.15 -18.67
CA ARG A 142 -0.11 -1.96 -19.66
C ARG A 142 -1.05 -2.73 -20.59
N LEU A 143 -2.24 -3.06 -20.09
CA LEU A 143 -3.26 -3.88 -20.73
C LEU A 143 -4.59 -3.13 -20.75
N THR A 144 -5.44 -3.51 -21.71
CA THR A 144 -6.84 -3.09 -21.78
C THR A 144 -7.73 -4.28 -21.53
N LEU A 145 -8.88 -4.05 -20.88
CA LEU A 145 -9.85 -5.12 -20.71
C LEU A 145 -10.55 -5.46 -22.04
N PRO A 146 -10.98 -6.73 -22.22
CA PRO A 146 -11.65 -7.17 -23.44
C PRO A 146 -13.11 -6.70 -23.58
N ASP A 147 -13.70 -6.18 -22.51
CA ASP A 147 -15.12 -5.85 -22.34
C ASP A 147 -15.58 -4.58 -23.08
N GLY A 148 -14.74 -4.06 -23.99
CA GLY A 148 -15.09 -2.95 -24.88
C GLY A 148 -15.04 -1.58 -24.22
N ASP A 149 -14.67 -1.49 -22.93
CA ASP A 149 -14.38 -0.21 -22.30
C ASP A 149 -13.04 0.32 -22.80
N THR A 150 -13.12 1.12 -23.86
CA THR A 150 -11.97 1.78 -24.49
C THR A 150 -11.57 3.08 -23.78
N THR A 151 -12.20 3.40 -22.64
CA THR A 151 -11.90 4.62 -21.89
C THR A 151 -10.47 4.52 -21.36
N ARG A 152 -9.56 5.28 -21.98
CA ARG A 152 -8.17 5.35 -21.54
C ARG A 152 -8.14 5.88 -20.11
N VAL A 153 -7.73 5.03 -19.16
CA VAL A 153 -7.51 5.43 -17.77
C VAL A 153 -6.53 6.60 -17.78
N LYS A 154 -6.96 7.73 -17.24
CA LYS A 154 -6.13 8.92 -17.10
C LYS A 154 -5.08 8.68 -16.00
N PRO A 155 -3.84 9.17 -16.16
CA PRO A 155 -2.84 9.10 -15.11
C PRO A 155 -3.36 9.74 -13.82
N LEU A 156 -3.00 9.15 -12.68
CA LEU A 156 -3.40 9.66 -11.37
C LEU A 156 -2.92 11.11 -11.15
N ALA A 157 -1.83 11.52 -11.79
CA ALA A 157 -1.32 12.88 -11.81
C ALA A 157 -2.35 13.95 -12.23
N GLU A 158 -3.36 13.59 -13.04
CA GLU A 158 -4.46 14.53 -13.39
C GLU A 158 -5.38 14.82 -12.19
N ALA A 159 -5.59 13.82 -11.33
CA ALA A 159 -6.45 13.92 -10.14
C ALA A 159 -5.68 14.35 -8.89
N LEU A 160 -4.37 14.09 -8.82
CA LEU A 160 -3.56 14.33 -7.63
C LEU A 160 -3.55 15.82 -7.25
N ARG A 161 -3.76 16.09 -5.96
CA ARG A 161 -3.66 17.43 -5.37
C ARG A 161 -2.76 17.35 -4.14
N PRO A 162 -1.74 18.21 -3.99
CA PRO A 162 -1.00 18.30 -2.74
C PRO A 162 -1.95 18.63 -1.59
N ILE A 163 -1.71 18.01 -0.43
CA ILE A 163 -2.48 18.31 0.79
C ILE A 163 -1.54 18.77 1.90
N LEU A 164 -2.08 19.63 2.78
CA LEU A 164 -1.47 19.98 4.05
C LEU A 164 -2.57 20.13 5.09
N THR A 165 -2.65 19.21 6.04
CA THR A 165 -3.59 19.27 7.16
C THR A 165 -2.94 19.94 8.39
N PRO A 166 -3.73 20.36 9.39
CA PRO A 166 -3.18 20.77 10.68
C PRO A 166 -2.33 19.68 11.35
N THR A 167 -2.76 18.41 11.31
CA THR A 167 -2.01 17.29 11.92
C THR A 167 -0.67 17.04 11.23
N MET A 168 -0.57 17.31 9.93
CA MET A 168 0.70 17.24 9.20
C MET A 168 1.68 18.31 9.68
N ARG A 169 1.22 19.57 9.86
CA ARG A 169 2.06 20.64 10.42
C ARG A 169 2.58 20.30 11.81
N ASP A 170 1.72 19.70 12.64
CA ASP A 170 2.11 19.23 13.96
C ASP A 170 3.12 18.07 13.86
N SER A 171 2.86 17.10 13.00
CA SER A 171 3.73 15.93 12.77
C SER A 171 5.11 16.34 12.25
N GLU A 172 5.19 17.33 11.37
CA GLU A 172 6.44 17.92 10.91
C GLU A 172 7.26 18.51 12.07
N LYS A 173 6.62 19.31 12.95
CA LYS A 173 7.28 19.86 14.14
C LYS A 173 7.74 18.76 15.10
N ARG A 174 6.93 17.71 15.28
CA ARG A 174 7.27 16.52 16.09
C ARG A 174 8.47 15.79 15.52
N GLY A 175 8.52 15.58 14.20
CA GLY A 175 9.64 14.96 13.50
C GLY A 175 10.94 15.73 13.66
N ALA A 176 10.89 17.06 13.56
CA ALA A 176 12.05 17.92 13.78
C ALA A 176 12.58 17.83 15.23
N ALA A 177 11.69 17.89 16.23
CA ALA A 177 12.06 17.78 17.64
C ALA A 177 12.63 16.39 17.98
N TYR A 178 11.99 15.34 17.48
CA TYR A 178 12.44 13.96 17.58
C TYR A 178 13.85 13.78 17.02
N ALA A 179 14.08 14.24 15.79
CA ALA A 179 15.36 14.07 15.11
C ALA A 179 16.50 14.81 15.84
N ALA A 180 16.22 15.98 16.42
CA ALA A 180 17.19 16.72 17.22
C ALA A 180 17.62 15.95 18.49
N LEU A 181 16.68 15.30 19.17
CA LEU A 181 16.99 14.46 20.33
C LEU A 181 17.80 13.23 19.91
N VAL A 182 17.31 12.47 18.94
CA VAL A 182 17.94 11.21 18.51
C VAL A 182 19.33 11.42 17.89
N ALA A 183 19.53 12.50 17.14
CA ALA A 183 20.85 12.85 16.61
C ALA A 183 21.88 13.18 17.71
N SER A 184 21.42 13.45 18.93
CA SER A 184 22.28 13.77 20.08
C SER A 184 22.58 12.57 20.98
N ALA A 185 22.13 11.37 20.62
CA ALA A 185 22.42 10.12 21.31
C ALA A 185 23.89 9.71 21.12
N ASP A 186 24.43 8.93 22.07
CA ASP A 186 25.81 8.42 22.02
C ASP A 186 25.97 7.28 21.00
N SER A 187 24.85 6.69 20.56
CA SER A 187 24.81 5.60 19.60
C SER A 187 23.87 5.92 18.45
N ARG A 188 24.18 5.37 17.28
CA ARG A 188 23.31 5.48 16.10
C ARG A 188 21.97 4.83 16.41
N VAL A 189 20.86 5.49 16.11
CA VAL A 189 19.50 4.94 16.29
C VAL A 189 18.84 4.78 14.92
N VAL A 190 18.36 3.58 14.63
CA VAL A 190 17.47 3.35 13.47
C VAL A 190 16.04 3.67 13.87
N THR A 191 15.36 4.48 13.06
CA THR A 191 13.98 4.88 13.34
C THR A 191 13.00 4.14 12.43
N ILE A 192 11.85 3.77 12.96
CA ILE A 192 10.73 3.22 12.18
C ILE A 192 9.51 4.09 12.46
N ILE A 193 9.03 4.80 11.44
CA ILE A 193 7.89 5.71 11.53
C ILE A 193 6.65 4.95 11.06
N ASP A 194 5.74 4.63 11.98
CA ASP A 194 4.49 3.91 11.72
C ASP A 194 3.28 4.76 12.15
N LEU A 195 3.06 5.83 11.37
CA LEU A 195 2.00 6.81 11.55
C LEU A 195 0.97 6.70 10.42
N VAL A 196 -0.15 7.41 10.56
CA VAL A 196 -1.12 7.60 9.47
C VAL A 196 -0.39 8.27 8.29
N GLY A 197 -0.63 7.84 7.06
CA GLY A 197 0.26 8.13 5.92
C GLY A 197 0.67 9.60 5.72
N PRO A 198 -0.28 10.55 5.65
CA PRO A 198 0.05 11.97 5.61
C PRO A 198 0.96 12.44 6.76
N ASP A 199 0.67 12.01 7.98
CA ASP A 199 1.45 12.35 9.18
C ASP A 199 2.82 11.66 9.18
N ALA A 200 2.93 10.43 8.64
CA ALA A 200 4.19 9.71 8.48
C ALA A 200 5.15 10.45 7.54
N VAL A 201 4.63 10.91 6.40
CA VAL A 201 5.38 11.75 5.45
C VAL A 201 5.78 13.07 6.08
N ALA A 202 4.86 13.74 6.78
CA ALA A 202 5.13 15.03 7.40
C ALA A 202 6.18 14.92 8.52
N PHE A 203 6.07 13.91 9.38
CA PHE A 203 7.07 13.61 10.41
C PHE A 203 8.44 13.33 9.79
N ALA A 204 8.50 12.51 8.74
CA ALA A 204 9.72 12.26 8.01
C ALA A 204 10.30 13.56 7.41
N ALA A 205 9.48 14.42 6.81
CA ALA A 205 9.91 15.71 6.28
C ALA A 205 10.48 16.64 7.36
N GLY A 206 9.92 16.63 8.57
CA GLY A 206 10.46 17.35 9.73
C GLY A 206 11.81 16.82 10.20
N ALA A 207 11.97 15.49 10.19
CA ALA A 207 13.20 14.81 10.62
C ALA A 207 14.30 14.78 9.54
N ALA A 208 13.96 15.04 8.28
CA ALA A 208 14.80 14.81 7.11
C ALA A 208 16.11 15.62 7.10
N ALA A 209 16.26 16.68 7.88
CA ALA A 209 17.53 17.40 7.97
C ALA A 209 18.63 16.57 8.66
N LEU A 210 18.25 15.66 9.58
CA LEU A 210 19.18 14.91 10.43
C LEU A 210 19.12 13.40 10.21
N LEU A 211 18.00 12.88 9.72
CA LEU A 211 17.77 11.46 9.46
C LEU A 211 17.50 11.23 7.97
N ASP A 212 17.84 10.05 7.45
CA ASP A 212 17.70 9.66 6.04
C ASP A 212 16.37 8.92 5.81
N PRO A 213 15.34 9.54 5.21
CA PRO A 213 14.07 8.86 4.96
C PRO A 213 14.22 7.70 3.98
N VAL A 214 13.65 6.55 4.33
CA VAL A 214 13.53 5.36 3.48
C VAL A 214 12.05 4.96 3.46
N PHE A 215 11.31 5.40 2.44
CA PHE A 215 9.89 5.08 2.33
C PHE A 215 9.70 3.63 1.86
N LEU A 216 8.75 2.92 2.49
CA LEU A 216 8.43 1.53 2.18
C LEU A 216 6.96 1.34 1.74
N PHE A 217 6.40 2.33 1.03
CA PHE A 217 4.99 2.32 0.62
C PHE A 217 4.78 1.41 -0.60
N ASP A 218 4.30 0.18 -0.40
CA ASP A 218 4.18 -0.85 -1.44
C ASP A 218 2.75 -1.03 -1.98
N ASN A 219 2.06 0.07 -2.25
CA ASN A 219 0.71 0.04 -2.83
C ASN A 219 0.46 1.21 -3.77
N TRP A 220 -0.60 1.09 -4.58
CA TRP A 220 -1.11 2.18 -5.41
C TRP A 220 -2.46 2.69 -4.88
N PRO A 221 -2.77 3.98 -5.08
CA PRO A 221 -4.05 4.53 -4.73
C PRO A 221 -5.18 3.91 -5.55
N HIS A 222 -6.35 3.74 -4.93
CA HIS A 222 -7.59 3.29 -5.56
C HIS A 222 -8.76 4.10 -4.98
N PRO A 223 -9.80 4.48 -5.77
CA PRO A 223 -10.96 5.23 -5.26
C PRO A 223 -11.65 4.54 -4.07
N ARG A 224 -11.72 3.21 -4.13
CA ARG A 224 -12.27 2.33 -3.08
C ARG A 224 -11.21 1.63 -2.23
N GLY A 225 -9.97 2.11 -2.25
CA GLY A 225 -8.87 1.47 -1.52
C GLY A 225 -9.09 1.50 0.00
N VAL A 226 -8.93 0.37 0.67
CA VAL A 226 -8.97 0.27 2.15
C VAL A 226 -7.86 1.11 2.79
N VAL A 227 -6.71 1.20 2.12
CA VAL A 227 -5.62 2.11 2.50
C VAL A 227 -5.78 3.39 1.69
N PRO A 228 -5.93 4.57 2.33
CA PRO A 228 -6.11 5.86 1.64
C PRO A 228 -4.78 6.40 1.07
N ALA A 229 -4.08 5.61 0.26
CA ALA A 229 -2.74 5.90 -0.24
C ALA A 229 -2.67 7.18 -1.11
N HIS A 230 -3.79 7.65 -1.67
CA HIS A 230 -3.86 8.93 -2.36
C HIS A 230 -3.58 10.11 -1.42
N LEU A 231 -3.97 10.03 -0.14
CA LEU A 231 -3.67 11.06 0.85
C LEU A 231 -2.18 11.06 1.19
N THR A 232 -1.58 9.89 1.33
CA THR A 232 -0.13 9.71 1.57
C THR A 232 0.69 10.25 0.40
N LEU A 233 0.28 9.93 -0.83
CA LEU A 233 0.90 10.44 -2.05
C LEU A 233 0.75 11.97 -2.15
N ALA A 234 -0.42 12.50 -1.84
CA ALA A 234 -0.66 13.94 -1.83
C ALA A 234 0.19 14.69 -0.80
N ALA A 235 0.38 14.10 0.39
CA ALA A 235 1.29 14.63 1.40
C ALA A 235 2.76 14.58 0.92
N ALA A 236 3.15 13.49 0.26
CA ALA A 236 4.48 13.35 -0.35
C ALA A 236 4.73 14.40 -1.42
N THR A 237 3.74 14.69 -2.27
CA THR A 237 3.81 15.77 -3.26
C THR A 237 3.96 17.14 -2.60
N TYR A 238 3.24 17.41 -1.50
CA TYR A 238 3.38 18.65 -0.75
C TYR A 238 4.79 18.82 -0.16
N TYR A 239 5.31 17.78 0.48
CA TYR A 239 6.62 17.81 1.14
C TYR A 239 7.81 17.55 0.20
N GLN A 240 7.58 17.23 -1.07
CA GLN A 240 8.63 16.89 -2.04
C GLN A 240 9.76 17.93 -2.08
N PRO A 241 9.51 19.26 -2.23
CA PRO A 241 10.59 20.24 -2.29
C PRO A 241 11.43 20.28 -1.01
N LYS A 242 10.78 20.11 0.15
CA LYS A 242 11.45 20.09 1.46
C LYS A 242 12.31 18.84 1.62
N LEU A 243 11.79 17.67 1.24
CA LEU A 243 12.52 16.40 1.29
C LEU A 243 13.72 16.38 0.34
N ALA A 244 13.55 16.88 -0.89
CA ALA A 244 14.62 17.00 -1.88
C ALA A 244 15.74 17.93 -1.38
N LYS A 245 15.38 19.13 -0.90
CA LYS A 245 16.35 20.06 -0.31
C LYS A 245 17.07 19.45 0.89
N ALA A 246 16.33 18.83 1.81
CA ALA A 246 16.93 18.17 2.96
C ALA A 246 17.87 17.03 2.54
N LYS A 247 17.54 16.26 1.49
CA LYS A 247 18.43 15.23 0.93
C LYS A 247 19.74 15.84 0.42
N GLU A 248 19.70 16.96 -0.27
CA GLU A 248 20.91 17.65 -0.74
C GLU A 248 21.80 18.14 0.42
N GLU A 249 21.20 18.73 1.46
CA GLU A 249 21.90 19.35 2.58
C GLU A 249 22.31 18.37 3.69
N ARG A 250 21.63 17.23 3.84
CA ARG A 250 21.84 16.25 4.92
C ARG A 250 23.27 15.69 4.90
N ARG A 251 23.89 15.55 6.07
CA ARG A 251 25.21 14.92 6.19
C ARG A 251 25.20 13.48 5.68
N ALA A 252 26.27 13.05 5.01
CA ALA A 252 26.46 11.65 4.63
C ALA A 252 26.48 10.72 5.85
N GLY A 253 25.88 9.53 5.72
CA GLY A 253 25.79 8.55 6.80
C GLY A 253 24.78 8.90 7.91
N ALA A 254 23.83 9.80 7.67
CA ALA A 254 22.71 10.03 8.58
C ALA A 254 21.97 8.71 8.92
N PRO A 255 21.45 8.54 10.15
CA PRO A 255 20.67 7.35 10.50
C PRO A 255 19.42 7.19 9.63
N PRO A 256 19.10 5.97 9.14
CA PRO A 256 17.90 5.77 8.36
C PRO A 256 16.67 5.89 9.24
N MET A 257 15.61 6.45 8.66
CA MET A 257 14.25 6.34 9.18
C MET A 257 13.38 5.64 8.16
N PHE A 258 12.94 4.42 8.48
CA PHE A 258 12.03 3.66 7.63
C PHE A 258 10.62 4.17 7.82
N VAL A 259 10.01 4.67 6.75
CA VAL A 259 8.69 5.30 6.79
C VAL A 259 7.66 4.33 6.23
N ILE A 260 6.71 3.94 7.08
CA ILE A 260 5.63 3.03 6.74
C ILE A 260 4.28 3.66 7.08
N GLU A 261 3.23 3.23 6.38
CA GLU A 261 1.88 3.70 6.67
C GLU A 261 1.16 2.74 7.61
N ARG A 262 0.64 3.29 8.71
CA ARG A 262 -0.08 2.51 9.71
C ARG A 262 -1.37 1.89 9.21
N GLY A 263 -2.04 2.54 8.27
CA GLY A 263 -3.27 2.02 7.67
C GLY A 263 -3.06 0.80 6.77
N ARG A 264 -1.82 0.36 6.53
CA ARG A 264 -1.48 -0.70 5.56
C ARG A 264 -2.14 -2.05 5.86
N LEU A 265 -2.44 -2.34 7.14
CA LEU A 265 -3.14 -3.55 7.59
C LEU A 265 -4.55 -3.25 8.11
N ASN A 266 -5.18 -2.16 7.64
CA ASN A 266 -6.58 -1.86 7.98
C ASN A 266 -7.49 -3.08 7.73
N PRO A 267 -8.57 -3.26 8.52
CA PRO A 267 -9.53 -4.32 8.26
C PRO A 267 -10.07 -4.24 6.84
N TYR A 268 -10.20 -5.39 6.18
CA TYR A 268 -10.76 -5.52 4.84
C TYR A 268 -11.85 -6.58 4.85
N THR A 269 -12.95 -6.27 4.20
CA THR A 269 -14.03 -7.20 3.87
C THR A 269 -14.13 -7.31 2.37
N ASP A 270 -14.23 -8.54 1.83
CA ASP A 270 -14.48 -8.74 0.40
C ASP A 270 -15.91 -8.36 0.05
N ASP A 271 -16.15 -7.07 -0.10
CA ASP A 271 -17.40 -6.51 -0.56
C ASP A 271 -17.19 -5.54 -1.71
N ALA A 272 -18.26 -5.26 -2.45
CA ALA A 272 -18.21 -4.45 -3.65
C ALA A 272 -17.81 -2.98 -3.40
N SER A 273 -17.78 -2.50 -2.15
CA SER A 273 -17.40 -1.13 -1.80
C SER A 273 -15.92 -0.97 -1.45
N GLN A 274 -15.17 -2.06 -1.33
CA GLN A 274 -13.77 -2.04 -0.93
C GLN A 274 -12.85 -2.69 -1.97
N PHE A 275 -11.67 -2.10 -2.14
CA PHE A 275 -10.57 -2.67 -2.91
C PHE A 275 -9.38 -2.89 -1.98
N ASP A 276 -8.90 -4.12 -1.92
CA ASP A 276 -7.78 -4.48 -1.07
C ASP A 276 -6.45 -3.99 -1.66
N ASN A 277 -6.08 -2.75 -1.38
CA ASN A 277 -4.75 -2.19 -1.66
C ASN A 277 -3.84 -2.20 -0.41
N ARG A 278 -4.09 -3.12 0.53
CA ARG A 278 -3.22 -3.35 1.68
C ARG A 278 -1.88 -3.94 1.24
N TYR A 279 -0.86 -3.76 2.06
CA TYR A 279 0.47 -4.30 1.83
C TYR A 279 1.17 -4.58 3.16
N ALA A 280 2.12 -5.51 3.16
CA ALA A 280 2.98 -5.77 4.31
C ALA A 280 4.26 -4.92 4.21
N ALA A 281 4.67 -4.30 5.32
CA ALA A 281 5.91 -3.56 5.40
C ALA A 281 7.11 -4.50 5.25
N LYS A 282 8.06 -4.14 4.38
CA LYS A 282 9.27 -4.92 4.09
C LYS A 282 10.46 -4.34 4.84
N LEU A 283 10.46 -4.43 6.17
CA LEU A 283 11.62 -4.01 6.97
C LEU A 283 12.78 -4.97 6.72
N PRO A 284 13.99 -4.47 6.38
CA PRO A 284 15.10 -5.34 6.08
C PRO A 284 15.76 -5.84 7.37
N ALA A 285 16.04 -7.13 7.46
CA ALA A 285 16.77 -7.71 8.61
C ALA A 285 18.11 -6.97 8.86
N SER A 286 18.80 -6.56 7.78
CA SER A 286 20.05 -5.81 7.82
C SER A 286 19.91 -4.31 8.13
N ALA A 287 18.69 -3.80 8.41
CA ALA A 287 18.48 -2.41 8.87
C ALA A 287 19.35 -2.05 10.07
N VAL A 288 19.56 -3.04 10.96
CA VAL A 288 20.24 -2.89 12.25
C VAL A 288 21.70 -3.32 12.21
N ALA A 289 22.27 -3.60 11.03
CA ALA A 289 23.63 -4.13 10.92
C ALA A 289 24.71 -3.22 11.58
N ASN A 290 24.45 -1.92 11.65
CA ASN A 290 25.37 -0.91 12.19
C ASN A 290 24.80 -0.18 13.42
N THR A 291 23.84 -0.78 14.13
CA THR A 291 23.26 -0.21 15.35
C THR A 291 22.77 -1.30 16.28
N ASP A 292 22.81 -1.04 17.58
CA ASP A 292 22.14 -1.83 18.60
C ASP A 292 20.82 -1.19 19.07
N LYS A 293 20.39 -0.05 18.49
CA LYS A 293 19.21 0.74 18.91
C LYS A 293 18.20 0.93 17.78
N VAL A 294 16.96 0.54 18.04
CA VAL A 294 15.79 0.82 17.17
C VAL A 294 14.73 1.55 17.97
N LEU A 295 14.20 2.64 17.40
CA LEU A 295 13.08 3.39 17.95
C LEU A 295 11.88 3.35 17.00
N TYR A 296 10.81 2.72 17.45
CA TYR A 296 9.53 2.57 16.76
C TYR A 296 8.57 3.70 17.14
N VAL A 297 8.29 4.60 16.20
CA VAL A 297 7.43 5.76 16.38
C VAL A 297 5.99 5.39 16.00
N VAL A 298 5.06 5.56 16.94
CA VAL A 298 3.62 5.28 16.76
C VAL A 298 2.79 6.53 17.06
N PRO A 299 1.52 6.64 16.64
CA PRO A 299 0.75 7.88 16.85
C PRO A 299 0.57 8.21 18.34
N THR A 300 0.15 7.22 19.12
CA THR A 300 -0.13 7.35 20.56
C THR A 300 0.37 6.11 21.31
N GLN A 301 0.38 6.13 22.63
CA GLN A 301 0.70 4.92 23.40
C GLN A 301 -0.34 3.79 23.32
N ALA A 302 -1.54 4.04 22.77
CA ALA A 302 -2.53 2.98 22.52
C ALA A 302 -2.19 2.12 21.29
N ASN A 303 -1.14 2.52 20.56
CA ASN A 303 -0.74 1.95 19.30
C ASN A 303 0.45 0.97 19.41
N VAL A 304 0.73 0.53 20.64
CA VAL A 304 1.55 -0.66 20.93
C VAL A 304 0.63 -1.78 21.47
N PRO A 305 0.89 -3.06 21.18
CA PRO A 305 2.04 -3.58 20.42
C PRO A 305 2.03 -3.21 18.93
N GLU A 306 3.15 -3.48 18.26
CA GLU A 306 3.36 -3.31 16.83
C GLU A 306 2.39 -4.14 15.98
N GLN A 307 2.16 -3.73 14.73
CA GLN A 307 1.36 -4.49 13.76
C GLN A 307 2.00 -5.84 13.40
N ASP A 308 1.17 -6.80 12.96
CA ASP A 308 1.57 -8.20 12.81
C ASP A 308 2.71 -8.42 11.80
N ASP A 309 2.79 -7.59 10.77
CA ASP A 309 3.86 -7.65 9.78
C ASP A 309 5.24 -7.22 10.33
N LEU A 310 5.30 -6.52 11.46
CA LEU A 310 6.55 -6.07 12.09
C LEU A 310 7.05 -7.03 13.18
N ASN A 311 6.15 -7.82 13.80
CA ASN A 311 6.46 -8.53 15.03
C ASN A 311 7.60 -9.55 14.90
N ALA A 312 7.58 -10.35 13.84
CA ALA A 312 8.63 -11.33 13.58
C ALA A 312 10.00 -10.65 13.44
N GLN A 313 10.07 -9.57 12.65
CA GLN A 313 11.30 -8.82 12.43
C GLN A 313 11.81 -8.14 13.71
N PHE A 314 10.92 -7.56 14.51
CA PHE A 314 11.28 -6.94 15.80
C PHE A 314 11.80 -7.97 16.79
N SER A 315 11.16 -9.13 16.84
CA SER A 315 11.57 -10.25 17.69
C SER A 315 12.94 -10.77 17.28
N ASP A 316 13.22 -10.87 15.99
CA ASP A 316 14.51 -11.34 15.49
C ASP A 316 15.64 -10.33 15.77
N TRP A 317 15.37 -9.03 15.69
CA TRP A 317 16.32 -8.01 16.14
C TRP A 317 16.62 -8.10 17.63
N VAL A 318 15.61 -8.31 18.47
CA VAL A 318 15.84 -8.50 19.91
C VAL A 318 16.67 -9.75 20.20
N LYS A 319 16.42 -10.87 19.50
CA LYS A 319 17.27 -12.07 19.60
C LYS A 319 18.71 -11.80 19.16
N ALA A 320 18.91 -10.91 18.20
CA ALA A 320 20.23 -10.45 17.75
C ALA A 320 20.90 -9.43 18.68
N GLY A 321 20.30 -9.13 19.84
CA GLY A 321 20.86 -8.20 20.83
C GLY A 321 20.56 -6.72 20.57
N VAL A 322 19.68 -6.41 19.61
CA VAL A 322 19.26 -5.04 19.32
C VAL A 322 18.16 -4.62 20.30
N GLU A 323 18.33 -3.48 20.93
CA GLU A 323 17.32 -2.86 21.77
C GLU A 323 16.25 -2.18 20.91
N VAL A 324 15.06 -2.81 20.86
CA VAL A 324 13.88 -2.25 20.20
C VAL A 324 12.97 -1.60 21.24
N ARG A 325 12.77 -0.27 21.13
CA ARG A 325 11.90 0.54 22.00
C ARG A 325 10.85 1.23 21.14
N ALA A 326 9.78 1.72 21.76
CA ALA A 326 8.77 2.52 21.07
C ALA A 326 8.66 3.92 21.68
N ILE A 327 8.17 4.88 20.89
CA ILE A 327 7.82 6.23 21.33
C ILE A 327 6.50 6.65 20.69
N ALA A 328 5.66 7.35 21.46
CA ALA A 328 4.45 7.93 20.94
C ALA A 328 4.75 9.31 20.31
N ALA A 329 4.21 9.58 19.11
CA ALA A 329 4.38 10.87 18.45
C ALA A 329 3.66 11.99 19.22
N ASP A 330 2.53 11.69 19.86
CA ASP A 330 1.84 12.59 20.78
C ASP A 330 2.57 12.82 22.14
N ALA A 331 3.70 12.15 22.37
CA ALA A 331 4.64 12.54 23.42
C ALA A 331 5.35 13.86 23.13
N PHE A 332 5.36 14.28 21.86
CA PHE A 332 5.90 15.56 21.43
C PHE A 332 4.78 16.60 21.36
N PHE A 333 4.75 17.45 22.37
CA PHE A 333 3.77 18.53 22.49
C PHE A 333 4.15 19.67 21.56
N VAL A 334 3.21 20.10 20.73
CA VAL A 334 3.46 21.11 19.71
C VAL A 334 3.11 22.49 20.26
N GLY A 335 4.12 23.35 20.36
CA GLY A 335 3.95 24.78 20.65
C GLY A 335 3.84 25.63 19.38
N ALA A 336 3.88 26.94 19.56
CA ALA A 336 3.78 27.92 18.46
C ALA A 336 4.82 27.64 17.36
N ASP A 337 6.10 27.46 17.75
CA ASP A 337 7.21 27.38 16.78
C ASP A 337 7.84 25.99 16.67
N LYS A 338 7.78 25.17 17.73
CA LYS A 338 8.45 23.87 17.80
C LYS A 338 7.68 22.87 18.64
N ALA A 339 8.01 21.59 18.50
CA ALA A 339 7.59 20.57 19.43
C ALA A 339 8.66 20.30 20.50
N THR A 340 8.25 19.80 21.66
CA THR A 340 9.13 19.35 22.75
C THR A 340 8.65 18.01 23.28
N PHE A 341 9.56 17.15 23.72
CA PHE A 341 9.19 15.91 24.39
C PHE A 341 8.62 16.23 25.79
N GLY A 342 7.36 15.90 26.03
CA GLY A 342 6.61 16.38 27.19
C GLY A 342 6.23 17.86 27.11
N THR A 343 5.47 18.33 28.11
CA THR A 343 4.92 19.70 28.17
C THR A 343 5.85 20.70 28.85
N THR A 344 6.92 20.25 29.52
CA THR A 344 7.84 21.11 30.26
C THR A 344 9.27 20.98 29.73
N PRO A 345 10.14 22.00 29.94
CA PRO A 345 11.56 21.90 29.62
C PRO A 345 12.26 20.72 30.29
N GLU A 346 11.90 20.41 31.54
CA GLU A 346 12.45 19.28 32.30
C GLU A 346 12.02 17.94 31.71
N ALA A 347 10.78 17.83 31.25
CA ALA A 347 10.33 16.65 30.52
C ALA A 347 11.14 16.47 29.23
N ASN A 348 11.41 17.55 28.52
CA ASN A 348 12.18 17.48 27.27
C ASN A 348 13.63 17.04 27.50
N THR A 349 14.28 17.55 28.55
CA THR A 349 15.62 17.09 28.91
C THR A 349 15.61 15.64 29.41
N SER A 350 14.51 15.17 30.02
CA SER A 350 14.36 13.79 30.49
C SER A 350 14.24 12.73 29.41
N PHE A 351 14.22 13.07 28.12
CA PHE A 351 14.11 12.09 27.02
C PHE A 351 15.06 10.88 27.21
N PHE A 352 16.34 11.15 27.53
CA PHE A 352 17.33 10.10 27.72
C PHE A 352 17.22 9.36 29.07
N ALA A 353 16.34 9.77 29.96
CA ALA A 353 15.95 8.96 31.11
C ALA A 353 14.97 7.84 30.71
N HIS A 354 14.12 8.08 29.71
CA HIS A 354 13.21 7.07 29.12
C HIS A 354 13.95 6.12 28.17
N TYR A 355 14.91 6.67 27.43
CA TYR A 355 15.75 5.96 26.46
C TYR A 355 17.23 6.18 26.81
N PRO A 356 17.88 5.32 27.62
CA PRO A 356 19.21 5.55 28.19
C PRO A 356 20.35 5.39 27.18
N TRP A 357 20.28 6.12 26.08
CA TRP A 357 21.20 6.09 24.94
C TRP A 357 22.13 7.30 24.91
N LYS A 358 22.16 8.06 26.01
CA LYS A 358 23.09 9.16 26.25
C LYS A 358 23.54 9.14 27.71
N LYS A 359 24.83 9.29 27.97
CA LYS A 359 25.40 9.33 29.33
C LYS A 359 25.99 10.71 29.68
N PRO A 360 25.83 11.18 30.93
CA PRO A 360 24.99 10.60 31.98
C PRO A 360 23.50 10.76 31.65
N ALA A 361 22.67 9.80 32.09
CA ALA A 361 21.23 9.91 31.93
C ALA A 361 20.67 11.01 32.85
N PRO A 362 19.82 11.91 32.34
CA PRO A 362 19.17 12.93 33.14
C PRO A 362 18.14 12.31 34.12
N PRO A 363 17.67 13.06 35.13
CA PRO A 363 16.56 12.62 35.97
C PRO A 363 15.30 12.31 35.15
N LEU A 364 14.59 11.24 35.53
CA LEU A 364 13.35 10.85 34.88
C LEU A 364 12.21 11.80 35.27
N VAL A 365 11.60 12.43 34.25
CA VAL A 365 10.35 13.17 34.40
C VAL A 365 9.26 12.39 33.63
N PRO A 366 8.14 12.02 34.27
CA PRO A 366 7.07 11.29 33.61
C PRO A 366 6.48 12.07 32.43
N VAL A 367 6.20 11.37 31.33
CA VAL A 367 5.47 11.90 30.17
C VAL A 367 4.27 10.97 29.95
N PRO A 368 3.06 11.33 30.43
CA PRO A 368 1.92 10.41 30.48
C PRO A 368 1.52 9.80 29.14
N THR A 369 1.69 10.54 28.04
CA THR A 369 1.41 10.07 26.68
C THR A 369 2.44 9.06 26.15
N ASN A 370 3.54 8.83 26.89
CA ASN A 370 4.64 7.96 26.48
C ASN A 370 4.90 6.81 27.46
N GLU A 371 4.10 6.59 28.49
CA GLU A 371 4.41 5.59 29.53
C GLU A 371 4.43 4.15 28.97
N ARG A 372 3.40 3.76 28.21
CA ARG A 372 3.34 2.39 27.65
C ARG A 372 4.37 2.16 26.56
N THR A 373 4.63 3.13 25.69
CA THR A 373 5.70 3.08 24.68
C THR A 373 7.08 3.08 25.34
N ALA A 374 7.24 3.90 26.38
CA ALA A 374 8.23 3.88 27.45
C ALA A 374 8.60 2.49 27.96
N ALA A 375 7.60 1.66 28.25
CA ALA A 375 7.78 0.32 28.79
C ALA A 375 7.88 -0.77 27.71
N TYR A 376 7.40 -0.50 26.50
CA TYR A 376 7.27 -1.47 25.42
C TYR A 376 8.58 -2.20 25.11
N ARG A 377 8.48 -3.52 24.94
CA ARG A 377 9.44 -4.42 24.31
C ARG A 377 8.67 -5.37 23.39
N PRO A 378 9.14 -5.62 22.16
CA PRO A 378 8.50 -6.60 21.31
C PRO A 378 8.63 -8.00 21.92
N VAL A 379 7.57 -8.79 21.78
CA VAL A 379 7.53 -10.19 22.22
C VAL A 379 7.07 -11.02 21.03
N ALA A 380 7.79 -12.11 20.76
CA ALA A 380 7.44 -13.01 19.67
C ALA A 380 6.01 -13.55 19.86
N ARG A 381 5.15 -13.31 18.87
CA ARG A 381 3.79 -13.83 18.86
C ARG A 381 3.73 -15.15 18.07
N PRO A 382 2.97 -16.15 18.55
CA PRO A 382 2.74 -17.36 17.76
C PRO A 382 1.95 -17.02 16.50
N ALA A 383 2.16 -17.76 15.41
CA ALA A 383 1.44 -17.55 14.15
C ALA A 383 -0.09 -17.61 14.32
N ALA A 384 -0.59 -18.43 15.25
CA ALA A 384 -2.02 -18.50 15.57
C ALA A 384 -2.60 -17.20 16.19
N ALA A 385 -1.75 -16.28 16.66
CA ALA A 385 -2.15 -15.00 17.23
C ALA A 385 -2.08 -13.84 16.22
N THR A 386 -1.66 -14.08 14.96
CA THR A 386 -1.69 -13.05 13.92
C THR A 386 -3.13 -12.85 13.45
N SER A 387 -3.57 -11.60 13.46
CA SER A 387 -4.91 -11.18 13.03
C SER A 387 -5.06 -11.13 11.51
N VAL A 388 -3.95 -11.09 10.76
CA VAL A 388 -3.92 -11.01 9.30
C VAL A 388 -2.97 -12.06 8.74
N ASP A 389 -3.47 -12.92 7.84
CA ASP A 389 -2.63 -13.82 7.05
C ASP A 389 -1.93 -13.03 5.93
N PRO A 390 -0.59 -12.95 5.90
CA PRO A 390 0.15 -12.25 4.85
C PRO A 390 -0.17 -12.73 3.43
N ALA A 391 -0.57 -14.00 3.25
CA ALA A 391 -0.96 -14.52 1.95
C ALA A 391 -2.23 -13.86 1.41
N THR A 392 -3.09 -13.33 2.29
CA THR A 392 -4.39 -12.74 1.94
C THR A 392 -4.36 -11.23 1.71
N ILE A 393 -3.23 -10.58 2.00
CA ILE A 393 -3.07 -9.12 1.87
C ILE A 393 -2.97 -8.73 0.39
N GLY A 394 -3.71 -7.68 0.01
CA GLY A 394 -3.56 -7.06 -1.30
C GLY A 394 -4.07 -7.94 -2.43
N LEU A 395 -5.26 -8.53 -2.25
CA LEU A 395 -5.91 -9.39 -3.24
C LEU A 395 -7.25 -8.82 -3.69
N ALA A 396 -7.47 -8.71 -4.99
CA ALA A 396 -8.77 -8.36 -5.56
C ALA A 396 -9.42 -9.58 -6.22
N GLY A 397 -10.74 -9.69 -6.08
CA GLY A 397 -11.55 -10.67 -6.80
C GLY A 397 -11.70 -10.27 -8.27
N VAL A 398 -11.44 -11.21 -9.16
CA VAL A 398 -11.55 -11.05 -10.62
C VAL A 398 -12.37 -12.18 -11.22
N VAL A 399 -12.97 -11.91 -12.37
CA VAL A 399 -13.68 -12.91 -13.17
C VAL A 399 -12.80 -13.27 -14.36
N ILE A 400 -12.56 -14.56 -14.57
CA ILE A 400 -11.77 -15.09 -15.68
C ILE A 400 -12.62 -15.99 -16.58
N GLY A 401 -12.34 -16.01 -17.88
CA GLY A 401 -13.01 -16.92 -18.82
C GLY A 401 -12.44 -18.34 -18.73
N VAL A 402 -13.30 -19.32 -18.50
CA VAL A 402 -12.95 -20.75 -18.48
C VAL A 402 -12.52 -21.17 -19.90
N GLY A 403 -11.37 -21.83 -20.02
CA GLY A 403 -10.78 -22.22 -21.30
C GLY A 403 -9.83 -21.20 -21.95
N THR A 404 -9.99 -19.89 -21.69
CA THR A 404 -9.07 -18.86 -22.20
C THR A 404 -8.10 -18.33 -21.14
N GLY A 405 -8.49 -18.39 -19.85
CA GLY A 405 -7.74 -17.77 -18.75
C GLY A 405 -7.73 -16.23 -18.80
N LEU A 406 -8.46 -15.64 -19.76
CA LEU A 406 -8.52 -14.21 -19.98
C LEU A 406 -9.25 -13.54 -18.82
N LEU A 407 -8.70 -12.44 -18.31
CA LEU A 407 -9.38 -11.64 -17.31
C LEU A 407 -10.52 -10.86 -17.98
N LEU A 408 -11.75 -11.13 -17.54
CA LEU A 408 -12.96 -10.55 -18.10
C LEU A 408 -13.41 -9.31 -17.34
N GLY A 409 -13.04 -9.17 -16.06
CA GLY A 409 -13.34 -7.99 -15.27
C GLY A 409 -13.04 -8.15 -13.78
N SER A 410 -13.29 -7.07 -13.04
CA SER A 410 -13.23 -7.05 -11.57
C SER A 410 -14.56 -7.46 -10.96
N LYS A 411 -14.54 -8.14 -9.81
CA LYS A 411 -15.75 -8.39 -8.99
C LYS A 411 -16.41 -7.08 -8.52
N LEU A 412 -15.65 -5.99 -8.48
CA LEU A 412 -16.18 -4.65 -8.17
C LEU A 412 -17.06 -4.07 -9.28
N ASN A 413 -16.88 -4.53 -10.53
CA ASN A 413 -17.57 -3.95 -11.68
C ASN A 413 -18.98 -4.52 -11.82
N ARG A 414 -20.00 -3.74 -11.43
CA ARG A 414 -21.42 -4.12 -11.51
C ARG A 414 -22.05 -3.99 -12.90
N SER A 415 -21.38 -3.37 -13.87
CA SER A 415 -21.94 -3.14 -15.21
C SER A 415 -21.72 -4.29 -16.19
N GLY A 416 -20.83 -5.23 -15.86
CA GLY A 416 -20.55 -6.40 -16.70
C GLY A 416 -21.75 -7.34 -16.83
N THR A 417 -21.94 -7.91 -18.02
CA THR A 417 -22.99 -8.92 -18.32
C THR A 417 -22.91 -10.15 -17.43
N TRP A 418 -21.76 -10.38 -16.79
CA TRP A 418 -21.45 -11.52 -15.92
C TRP A 418 -22.04 -11.38 -14.50
N ASN A 419 -22.33 -10.16 -14.03
CA ASN A 419 -22.96 -9.93 -12.72
C ASN A 419 -24.49 -10.09 -12.73
N ARG A 420 -25.06 -10.53 -13.87
CA ARG A 420 -26.46 -10.92 -13.97
C ARG A 420 -26.60 -12.38 -13.52
N THR A 421 -26.58 -12.62 -12.22
CA THR A 421 -27.14 -13.87 -11.68
C THR A 421 -28.61 -13.95 -12.12
N TYR A 422 -28.98 -15.07 -12.72
CA TYR A 422 -30.36 -15.46 -13.01
C TYR A 422 -31.15 -15.44 -11.69
N SER A 423 -31.81 -14.33 -11.38
CA SER A 423 -32.87 -14.33 -10.37
C SER A 423 -33.97 -15.24 -10.90
N SER A 424 -34.07 -16.42 -10.29
CA SER A 424 -35.22 -17.32 -10.27
C SER A 424 -36.49 -16.70 -10.84
N TYR A 425 -37.01 -17.31 -11.91
CA TYR A 425 -38.40 -17.18 -12.34
C TYR A 425 -39.31 -17.58 -11.15
N GLY A 426 -39.73 -16.61 -10.35
CA GLY A 426 -40.85 -16.77 -9.42
C GLY A 426 -42.13 -16.54 -10.19
N GLY A 427 -42.79 -17.63 -10.58
CA GLY A 427 -44.12 -17.59 -11.18
C GLY A 427 -45.14 -16.99 -10.21
N GLY A 428 -45.97 -16.10 -10.74
CA GLY A 428 -47.25 -15.67 -10.20
C GLY A 428 -48.26 -15.66 -11.34
#